data_AF-A0A3C0ZTH5-F1
#
_entry.id   AF-A0A3C0ZTH5-F1
#
_cell.length_a   1.000
_cell.length_b   1.000
_cell.length_c   1.000
_cell.angle_alpha   90.00
_cell.angle_beta   90.00
_cell.angle_gamma   90.00
#
_symmetry.space_group_name_H-M   'P 1'
#
loop_
_entity.id
_entity.type
_entity.pdbx_description
1 polymer ?
#
loop_
_entity_poly.entity_id
_entity_poly.type
_entity_poly.pdbx_seq_one_letter_code
_entity_poly.pdbx_strand_id
1 'polypeptide(L)'
;MIFLDYSSAGSASELILAEEFDVVPHIVHGACEGIYMDIRLEAGECARVFSTPKPELRLGTFKTLQTDKEAYKKTAMLGAEFVYALLEYIDKHRDEFNWTGFDITAFRNAGDTIGKMWTPSYKRALEHARKLTSRPGVAAYVVIRNNETEKEEVIRRNEMTA
;
A
#
# COMPACT_ATOMS: atom_id res chain seq x y z
N MET A 1 6.06 25.80 -19.63
CA MET A 1 6.78 24.58 -19.24
C MET A 1 6.11 23.43 -19.97
N ILE A 2 6.88 22.63 -20.69
CA ILE A 2 6.36 21.48 -21.46
C ILE A 2 6.92 20.24 -20.78
N PHE A 3 6.04 19.33 -20.39
CA PHE A 3 6.42 18.00 -19.92
C PHE A 3 6.21 17.00 -21.05
N LEU A 4 7.22 16.17 -21.27
CA LEU A 4 7.12 14.99 -22.14
C LEU A 4 7.10 13.76 -21.22
N ASP A 5 6.05 12.95 -21.35
CA ASP A 5 6.09 11.58 -20.84
C ASP A 5 7.01 10.79 -21.75
N TYR A 6 8.15 10.38 -21.19
CA TYR A 6 9.24 9.76 -21.93
C TYR A 6 9.31 8.25 -21.66
N SER A 7 8.35 7.69 -20.93
CA SER A 7 8.32 6.27 -20.64
C SER A 7 7.61 5.50 -21.76
N SER A 8 8.33 4.55 -22.38
CA SER A 8 7.66 3.51 -23.15
C SER A 8 6.90 2.63 -22.16
N ALA A 9 5.58 2.53 -22.31
CA ALA A 9 4.79 1.58 -21.52
C ALA A 9 5.43 0.19 -21.64
N GLY A 10 5.94 -0.34 -20.52
CA GLY A 10 6.45 -1.71 -20.49
C GLY A 10 5.35 -2.66 -20.92
N SER A 11 5.69 -3.70 -21.68
CA SER A 11 4.72 -4.67 -22.21
C SER A 11 4.13 -5.60 -21.15
N ALA A 12 4.64 -5.57 -19.92
CA ALA A 12 4.20 -6.42 -18.81
C ALA A 12 3.42 -5.60 -17.78
N SER A 13 2.16 -5.95 -17.56
CA SER A 13 1.36 -5.44 -16.44
C SER A 13 1.92 -5.99 -15.12
N GLU A 14 2.14 -5.09 -14.16
CA GLU A 14 2.55 -5.43 -12.80
C GLU A 14 1.36 -5.25 -11.85
N LEU A 15 1.15 -6.20 -10.95
CA LEU A 15 0.16 -6.06 -9.88
C LEU A 15 0.80 -5.46 -8.62
N ILE A 16 0.06 -4.56 -7.98
CA ILE A 16 0.34 -4.05 -6.64
C ILE A 16 -0.57 -4.82 -5.68
N LEU A 17 0.01 -5.56 -4.75
CA LEU A 17 -0.67 -6.55 -3.91
C LEU A 17 -0.87 -6.09 -2.46
N ALA A 18 -0.13 -5.07 -2.03
CA ALA A 18 -0.16 -4.48 -0.70
C ALA A 18 0.07 -2.96 -0.80
N GLU A 19 -0.49 -2.17 0.13
CA GLU A 19 -0.23 -0.72 0.25
C GLU A 19 1.08 -0.37 0.98
N GLU A 20 1.89 -1.36 1.36
CA GLU A 20 3.15 -1.18 2.11
C GLU A 20 4.31 -0.72 1.20
N PHE A 21 4.17 0.46 0.59
CA PHE A 21 5.21 1.10 -0.22
C PHE A 21 5.23 2.62 -0.05
N ASP A 22 6.36 3.22 -0.40
CA ASP A 22 6.54 4.66 -0.46
C ASP A 22 6.35 5.18 -1.89
N VAL A 23 5.72 6.35 -2.04
CA VAL A 23 5.64 7.07 -3.32
C VAL A 23 6.82 8.04 -3.38
N VAL A 24 7.79 7.78 -4.27
CA VAL A 24 9.07 8.49 -4.32
C VAL A 24 9.26 9.19 -5.68
N PRO A 25 9.23 10.54 -5.71
CA PRO A 25 9.63 11.31 -6.89
C PRO A 25 11.16 11.44 -6.93
N HIS A 26 11.80 10.81 -7.91
CA HIS A 26 13.24 10.86 -8.12
C HIS A 26 13.60 11.88 -9.21
N ILE A 27 14.17 13.02 -8.81
CA ILE A 27 14.43 14.17 -9.70
C ILE A 27 15.92 14.29 -10.02
N VAL A 28 16.25 14.25 -11.31
CA VAL A 28 17.63 14.31 -11.81
C VAL A 28 17.81 15.51 -12.71
N HIS A 29 18.86 16.28 -12.46
CA HIS A 29 19.33 17.31 -13.40
C HIS A 29 20.17 16.63 -14.49
N GLY A 30 19.61 16.49 -15.69
CA GLY A 30 20.28 15.85 -16.81
C GLY A 30 21.27 16.81 -17.48
N ALA A 31 22.49 16.34 -17.72
CA ALA A 31 23.58 17.19 -18.21
C ALA A 31 23.28 17.95 -19.53
N CYS A 32 22.53 17.34 -20.46
CA CYS A 32 22.28 17.92 -21.80
C CYS A 32 20.81 17.90 -22.26
N GLU A 33 19.91 17.31 -21.49
CA GLU A 33 18.59 16.92 -22.01
C GLU A 33 17.41 17.49 -21.24
N GLY A 34 17.65 18.21 -20.13
CA GLY A 34 16.59 18.73 -19.26
C GLY A 34 16.57 18.08 -17.89
N ILE A 35 15.51 18.33 -17.14
CA ILE A 35 15.29 17.77 -15.82
C ILE A 35 14.34 16.59 -15.96
N TYR A 36 14.73 15.47 -15.35
CA TYR A 36 13.97 14.23 -15.33
C TYR A 36 13.33 14.03 -13.97
N MET A 37 12.12 13.50 -13.96
CA MET A 37 11.44 13.03 -12.76
C MET A 37 10.86 11.65 -13.03
N ASP A 38 11.35 10.66 -12.30
CA ASP A 38 10.70 9.35 -12.23
C ASP A 38 9.75 9.34 -11.03
N ILE A 39 8.52 8.89 -11.22
CA ILE A 39 7.65 8.53 -10.11
C ILE A 39 7.79 7.04 -9.87
N ARG A 40 8.20 6.66 -8.65
CA ARG A 40 8.45 5.27 -8.25
C ARG A 40 7.62 4.90 -7.03
N LEU A 41 7.22 3.65 -6.97
CA LEU A 41 6.73 3.00 -5.77
C LEU A 41 7.88 2.15 -5.21
N GLU A 42 8.32 2.44 -4.00
CA GLU A 42 9.44 1.75 -3.35
C GLU A 42 8.90 0.87 -2.21
N ALA A 43 9.08 -0.44 -2.33
CA ALA A 43 8.63 -1.42 -1.33
C ALA A 43 9.76 -1.82 -0.35
N GLY A 44 10.98 -1.33 -0.58
CA GLY A 44 12.17 -1.76 0.17
C GLY A 44 12.37 -3.28 0.11
N GLU A 45 12.54 -3.92 1.26
CA GLU A 45 12.68 -5.38 1.37
C GLU A 45 11.33 -6.14 1.43
N CYS A 46 10.19 -5.45 1.30
CA CYS A 46 8.87 -6.07 1.33
C CYS A 46 8.59 -6.86 0.04
N ALA A 47 9.04 -8.11 0.01
CA ALA A 47 8.98 -9.02 -1.14
C ALA A 47 7.55 -9.38 -1.64
N ARG A 48 6.49 -8.80 -1.06
CA ARG A 48 5.09 -9.13 -1.35
C ARG A 48 4.23 -7.94 -1.79
N VAL A 49 4.85 -6.79 -2.02
CA VAL A 49 4.12 -5.59 -2.47
C VAL A 49 3.81 -5.65 -3.96
N PHE A 50 4.71 -6.19 -4.76
CA PHE A 50 4.53 -6.34 -6.20
C PHE A 50 4.43 -7.83 -6.58
N SER A 51 3.76 -8.13 -7.70
CA SER A 51 3.68 -9.51 -8.22
C SER A 51 5.04 -10.13 -8.55
N THR A 52 6.01 -9.30 -8.92
CA THR A 52 7.40 -9.70 -9.16
C THR A 52 8.29 -9.25 -8.01
N PRO A 53 9.30 -10.05 -7.62
CA PRO A 53 10.19 -9.71 -6.52
C PRO A 53 11.18 -8.62 -6.96
N LYS A 54 10.78 -7.36 -6.79
CA LYS A 54 11.59 -6.18 -7.08
C LYS A 54 11.43 -5.11 -5.99
N PRO A 55 12.46 -4.31 -5.72
CA PRO A 55 12.42 -3.29 -4.67
C PRO A 55 11.63 -2.03 -5.08
N GLU A 56 11.48 -1.78 -6.39
CA GLU A 56 10.79 -0.60 -6.91
C GLU A 56 9.93 -0.92 -8.15
N LEU A 57 8.82 -0.18 -8.30
CA LEU A 57 8.00 -0.12 -9.51
C LEU A 57 7.97 1.31 -10.04
N ARG A 58 8.38 1.52 -11.30
CA ARG A 58 8.31 2.84 -11.95
C ARG A 58 6.93 3.04 -12.56
N LEU A 59 6.26 4.14 -12.20
CA LEU A 59 4.95 4.51 -12.75
C LEU A 59 5.05 5.36 -14.01
N GLY A 60 6.08 6.21 -14.09
CA GLY A 60 6.28 7.06 -15.26
C GLY A 60 7.53 7.93 -15.14
N THR A 61 7.94 8.49 -16.28
CA THR A 61 9.09 9.40 -16.38
C THR A 61 8.65 10.69 -17.07
N PHE A 62 8.75 11.81 -16.36
CA PHE A 62 8.45 13.14 -16.86
C PHE A 62 9.74 13.89 -17.12
N LYS A 63 9.80 14.59 -18.26
CA LYS A 63 10.99 15.35 -18.67
C LYS A 63 10.64 16.78 -19.03
N THR A 64 11.45 17.73 -18.59
CA THR A 64 11.41 19.13 -19.07
C THR A 64 12.38 19.33 -20.23
N LEU A 65 12.09 20.32 -21.09
CA LEU A 65 13.09 20.80 -22.07
C LEU A 65 14.03 21.86 -21.48
N GLN A 66 13.64 22.45 -20.35
CA GLN A 66 14.43 23.46 -19.62
C GLN A 66 15.35 22.80 -18.60
N THR A 67 16.49 23.43 -18.33
CA THR A 67 17.49 22.99 -17.33
C THR A 67 17.71 24.03 -16.22
N ASP A 68 16.98 25.15 -16.24
CA ASP A 68 17.16 26.23 -15.28
C ASP A 68 16.60 25.89 -13.87
N LYS A 69 17.00 26.69 -12.88
CA LYS A 69 16.60 26.52 -11.47
C LYS A 69 15.09 26.56 -11.27
N GLU A 70 14.37 27.39 -12.02
CA GLU A 70 12.93 27.52 -11.87
C GLU A 70 12.20 26.32 -12.47
N ALA A 71 12.72 25.76 -13.57
CA ALA A 71 12.26 24.47 -14.08
C ALA A 71 12.47 23.35 -13.05
N TYR A 72 13.62 23.30 -12.38
CA TYR A 72 13.88 22.26 -11.36
C TYR A 72 12.91 22.36 -10.17
N LYS A 73 12.69 23.57 -9.65
CA LYS A 73 11.72 23.80 -8.57
C LYS A 73 10.30 23.39 -8.99
N LYS A 74 9.89 23.73 -10.20
CA LYS A 74 8.56 23.36 -10.71
C LYS A 74 8.42 21.85 -10.88
N THR A 75 9.45 21.16 -11.34
CA THR A 75 9.47 19.69 -11.37
C THR A 75 9.38 19.11 -9.96
N ALA A 76 10.07 19.69 -8.97
CA ALA A 76 9.96 19.27 -7.58
C ALA A 76 8.56 19.50 -6.98
N MET A 77 7.94 20.63 -7.28
CA MET A 77 6.55 20.89 -6.89
C MET A 77 5.61 19.86 -7.53
N LEU A 78 5.76 19.58 -8.83
CA LEU A 78 4.96 18.55 -9.50
C LEU A 78 5.15 17.17 -8.86
N GLY A 79 6.37 16.80 -8.50
CA GLY A 79 6.66 15.55 -7.79
C GLY A 79 5.91 15.47 -6.45
N ALA A 80 5.88 16.57 -5.69
CA ALA A 80 5.12 16.63 -4.44
C ALA A 80 3.60 16.50 -4.67
N GLU A 81 3.05 17.15 -5.69
CA GLU A 81 1.63 17.01 -6.05
C GLU A 81 1.29 15.55 -6.42
N PHE A 82 2.17 14.86 -7.17
CA PHE A 82 1.98 13.44 -7.45
C PHE A 82 1.96 12.58 -6.19
N VAL A 83 2.86 12.83 -5.23
CA VAL A 83 2.86 12.10 -3.96
C VAL A 83 1.51 12.23 -3.26
N TYR A 84 1.01 13.45 -3.08
CA TYR A 84 -0.28 13.66 -2.41
C TYR A 84 -1.45 13.06 -3.19
N ALA A 85 -1.50 13.25 -4.50
CA ALA A 85 -2.57 12.71 -5.32
C ALA A 85 -2.61 11.16 -5.30
N LEU A 86 -1.44 10.51 -5.35
CA LEU A 86 -1.36 9.05 -5.27
C LEU A 86 -1.73 8.54 -3.88
N LEU A 87 -1.27 9.18 -2.81
CA LEU A 87 -1.62 8.78 -1.45
C LEU A 87 -3.13 8.94 -1.19
N GLU A 88 -3.75 10.02 -1.67
CA GLU A 88 -5.20 10.21 -1.59
C GLU A 88 -5.95 9.14 -2.37
N TYR A 89 -5.46 8.78 -3.57
CA TYR A 89 -6.01 7.69 -4.36
C TYR A 89 -5.91 6.34 -3.61
N ILE A 90 -4.73 6.01 -3.08
CA ILE A 90 -4.52 4.76 -2.34
C ILE A 90 -5.41 4.70 -1.11
N ASP A 91 -5.51 5.77 -0.32
CA ASP A 91 -6.34 5.79 0.88
C ASP A 91 -7.83 5.62 0.56
N LYS A 92 -8.31 6.28 -0.51
CA LYS A 92 -9.69 6.13 -1.00
C LYS A 92 -9.99 4.72 -1.51
N HIS A 93 -8.97 4.04 -2.05
CA HIS A 93 -9.08 2.73 -2.67
C HIS A 93 -8.35 1.64 -1.87
N ARG A 94 -8.11 1.83 -0.57
CA ARG A 94 -7.25 0.95 0.25
C ARG A 94 -7.63 -0.54 0.17
N ASP A 95 -8.92 -0.83 0.11
CA ASP A 95 -9.42 -2.21 -0.01
C ASP A 95 -8.99 -2.86 -1.34
N GLU A 96 -8.77 -2.07 -2.39
CA GLU A 96 -8.23 -2.51 -3.69
C GLU A 96 -6.70 -2.67 -3.67
N PHE A 97 -6.02 -2.42 -2.55
CA PHE A 97 -4.56 -2.60 -2.43
C PHE A 97 -4.17 -3.70 -1.44
N ASN A 98 -5.12 -4.34 -0.75
CA ASN A 98 -4.83 -5.42 0.23
C ASN A 98 -5.23 -6.80 -0.32
N TRP A 99 -4.59 -7.25 -1.42
CA TRP A 99 -4.99 -8.45 -2.18
C TRP A 99 -4.64 -9.77 -1.50
N THR A 100 -3.64 -9.76 -0.61
CA THR A 100 -3.10 -10.98 -0.01
C THR A 100 -3.05 -10.91 1.51
N GLY A 101 -2.88 -12.05 2.16
CA GLY A 101 -2.82 -12.12 3.61
C GLY A 101 -4.21 -12.09 4.27
N PHE A 102 -4.23 -11.65 5.52
CA PHE A 102 -5.39 -11.79 6.40
C PHE A 102 -5.66 -10.51 7.18
N ASP A 103 -6.86 -9.96 6.98
CA ASP A 103 -7.38 -8.87 7.78
C ASP A 103 -8.07 -9.39 9.04
N ILE A 104 -7.79 -8.74 10.16
CA ILE A 104 -8.28 -9.11 11.48
C ILE A 104 -9.03 -7.91 12.04
N THR A 105 -10.35 -8.04 12.20
CA THR A 105 -11.19 -7.01 12.79
C THR A 105 -11.75 -7.50 14.12
N ALA A 106 -11.45 -6.78 15.20
CA ALA A 106 -11.90 -7.12 16.54
C ALA A 106 -13.12 -6.28 16.94
N PHE A 107 -14.13 -6.93 17.50
CA PHE A 107 -15.39 -6.29 17.88
C PHE A 107 -15.65 -6.41 19.37
N ARG A 108 -16.03 -5.30 19.99
CA ARG A 108 -16.49 -5.28 21.38
C ARG A 108 -17.87 -5.90 21.45
N ASN A 109 -18.77 -5.44 20.59
CA ASN A 109 -20.14 -5.90 20.38
C ASN A 109 -20.49 -5.82 18.89
N ALA A 110 -21.68 -6.27 18.48
CA ALA A 110 -22.16 -6.09 17.11
C ALA A 110 -22.09 -4.61 16.68
N GLY A 111 -21.27 -4.32 15.67
CA GLY A 111 -21.08 -2.97 15.11
C GLY A 111 -20.06 -2.08 15.82
N ASP A 112 -19.51 -2.46 16.97
CA ASP A 112 -18.52 -1.66 17.71
C ASP A 112 -17.11 -2.23 17.52
N THR A 113 -16.34 -1.60 16.62
CA THR A 113 -15.00 -2.06 16.22
C THR A 113 -13.93 -1.53 17.19
N ILE A 114 -13.13 -2.43 17.75
CA ILE A 114 -12.02 -2.08 18.64
C ILE A 114 -10.78 -1.70 17.84
N GLY A 115 -10.55 -2.38 16.72
CA GLY A 115 -9.40 -2.16 15.88
C GLY A 115 -9.33 -3.15 14.72
N LYS A 116 -8.47 -2.79 13.76
CA LYS A 116 -8.14 -3.59 12.58
C LYS A 116 -6.63 -3.84 12.54
N MET A 117 -6.23 -4.99 12.02
CA MET A 117 -4.82 -5.36 11.81
C MET A 117 -4.73 -6.25 10.58
N TRP A 118 -3.64 -6.14 9.82
CA TRP A 118 -3.31 -7.06 8.74
C TRP A 118 -2.14 -7.96 9.11
N THR A 119 -2.08 -9.17 8.55
CA THR A 119 -0.91 -10.05 8.67
C THR A 119 -0.79 -10.99 7.47
N PRO A 120 0.43 -11.29 6.99
CA PRO A 120 0.62 -12.22 5.88
C PRO A 120 0.44 -13.70 6.26
N SER A 121 0.19 -14.01 7.54
CA SER A 121 0.17 -15.40 8.05
C SER A 121 -1.13 -15.71 8.78
N TYR A 122 -1.87 -16.69 8.27
CA TYR A 122 -3.08 -17.21 8.94
C TYR A 122 -2.79 -17.67 10.37
N LYS A 123 -1.64 -18.31 10.61
CA LYS A 123 -1.23 -18.74 11.96
C LYS A 123 -1.14 -17.55 12.92
N ARG A 124 -0.48 -16.46 12.49
CA ARG A 124 -0.38 -15.22 13.29
C ARG A 124 -1.76 -14.57 13.48
N ALA A 125 -2.59 -14.57 12.44
CA ALA A 125 -3.95 -14.06 12.53
C ALA A 125 -4.77 -14.78 13.60
N LEU A 126 -4.72 -16.11 13.58
CA LEU A 126 -5.41 -16.96 14.53
C LEU A 126 -4.86 -16.80 15.96
N GLU A 127 -3.54 -16.72 16.14
CA GLU A 127 -2.92 -16.43 17.43
C GLU A 127 -3.38 -15.09 18.00
N HIS A 128 -3.42 -14.03 17.18
CA HIS A 128 -3.93 -12.72 17.57
C HIS A 128 -5.42 -12.75 17.93
N ALA A 129 -6.26 -13.37 17.09
CA ALA A 129 -7.70 -13.50 17.34
C ALA A 129 -7.98 -14.23 18.66
N ARG A 130 -7.26 -15.32 18.94
CA ARG A 130 -7.35 -16.07 20.21
C ARG A 130 -6.87 -15.23 21.41
N LYS A 131 -5.80 -14.45 21.25
CA LYS A 131 -5.31 -13.55 22.31
C LYS A 131 -6.32 -12.46 22.67
N LEU A 132 -7.04 -11.92 21.68
CA LEU A 132 -8.05 -10.89 21.89
C LEU A 132 -9.34 -11.45 22.52
N THR A 133 -9.79 -12.62 22.06
CA THR A 133 -11.03 -13.27 22.55
C THR A 133 -10.87 -13.99 23.89
N SER A 134 -9.64 -14.35 24.28
CA SER A 134 -9.38 -15.00 25.59
C SER A 134 -9.48 -14.04 26.78
N ARG A 135 -9.32 -12.73 26.55
CA ARG A 135 -9.36 -11.71 27.62
C ARG A 135 -10.79 -11.20 27.84
N PRO A 136 -11.39 -11.40 29.03
CA PRO A 136 -12.70 -10.88 29.34
C PRO A 136 -12.76 -9.35 29.15
N GLY A 137 -13.81 -8.85 28.49
CA GLY A 137 -14.04 -7.41 28.29
C GLY A 137 -13.18 -6.74 27.21
N VAL A 138 -12.32 -7.50 26.51
CA VAL A 138 -11.53 -6.97 25.39
C VAL A 138 -12.33 -7.05 24.09
N ALA A 139 -12.47 -8.24 23.51
CA ALA A 139 -13.24 -8.46 22.29
C ALA A 139 -14.25 -9.60 22.49
N ALA A 140 -15.52 -9.39 22.11
CA ALA A 140 -16.53 -10.45 22.11
C ALA A 140 -16.28 -11.46 20.99
N TYR A 141 -15.90 -10.95 19.81
CA TYR A 141 -15.52 -11.77 18.67
C TYR A 141 -14.52 -11.03 17.78
N VAL A 142 -13.83 -11.81 16.96
CA VAL A 142 -12.87 -11.35 15.97
C VAL A 142 -13.23 -11.99 14.63
N VAL A 143 -13.18 -11.21 13.56
CA VAL A 143 -13.34 -11.69 12.18
C VAL A 143 -11.97 -11.72 11.53
N ILE A 144 -11.59 -12.85 10.96
CA ILE A 144 -10.41 -13.01 10.12
C ILE A 144 -10.89 -13.15 8.68
N ARG A 145 -10.56 -12.20 7.81
CA ARG A 145 -10.83 -12.28 6.37
C ARG A 145 -9.56 -12.73 5.66
N ASN A 146 -9.66 -13.72 4.80
CA ASN A 146 -8.62 -14.06 3.84
C ASN A 146 -8.83 -13.20 2.60
N ASN A 147 -7.87 -12.33 2.29
CA ASN A 147 -8.06 -11.34 1.22
C ASN A 147 -7.95 -11.95 -0.19
N GLU A 148 -7.23 -13.06 -0.34
CA GLU A 148 -7.08 -13.76 -1.62
C GLU A 148 -8.36 -14.50 -2.04
N THR A 149 -9.15 -14.96 -1.06
CA THR A 149 -10.35 -15.79 -1.28
C THR A 149 -11.65 -15.11 -0.89
N GLU A 150 -11.57 -13.93 -0.28
CA GLU A 150 -12.67 -13.17 0.32
C GLU A 150 -13.47 -13.93 1.40
N LYS A 151 -12.95 -15.06 1.89
CA LYS A 151 -13.62 -15.85 2.93
C LYS A 151 -13.36 -15.27 4.31
N GLU A 152 -14.41 -15.24 5.13
CA GLU A 152 -14.34 -14.78 6.51
C GLU A 152 -14.51 -15.94 7.51
N GLU A 153 -13.74 -15.90 8.59
CA GLU A 153 -13.85 -16.79 9.73
C GLU A 153 -14.10 -15.98 11.00
N VAL A 154 -15.13 -16.35 11.77
CA VAL A 154 -15.50 -15.68 13.01
C VAL A 154 -15.00 -16.48 14.21
N ILE A 155 -14.05 -15.89 14.93
CA ILE A 155 -13.55 -16.43 16.19
C ILE A 155 -14.31 -15.75 17.33
N ARG A 156 -15.17 -16.52 18.01
CA ARG A 156 -15.86 -16.06 19.22
C ARG A 156 -15.10 -16.53 20.44
N ARG A 157 -15.35 -15.88 21.57
CA ARG A 157 -14.99 -16.45 22.86
C ARG A 157 -15.71 -17.79 22.98
N ASN A 158 -14.96 -18.90 23.06
CA ASN A 158 -15.55 -20.16 23.50
C ASN A 158 -16.15 -19.87 24.88
N GLU A 159 -17.44 -20.12 25.05
CA GLU A 159 -18.00 -20.44 26.35
C GLU A 159 -17.21 -21.65 26.83
N MET A 160 -16.09 -21.42 27.53
CA MET A 160 -15.44 -22.49 28.27
C MET A 160 -16.46 -22.92 29.30
N THR A 161 -17.14 -24.02 28.98
CA THR A 161 -17.97 -24.83 29.86
C THR A 161 -17.40 -24.78 31.27
N ALA A 162 -18.23 -24.28 32.19
CA ALA A 162 -18.09 -24.44 33.62
C ALA A 162 -18.02 -25.92 34.01
#